data_AF-A0A953KF08-F1
#
_entry.id   AF-A0A953KF08-F1
#
_cell.length_a   1.000
_cell.length_b   1.000
_cell.length_c   1.000
_cell.angle_alpha   90.00
_cell.angle_beta   90.00
_cell.angle_gamma   90.00
#
_symmetry.space_group_name_H-M   'P 1'
#
loop_
_entity.id
_entity.type
_entity.pdbx_description
1 polymer ?
#
loop_
_entity_poly.entity_id
_entity_poly.type
_entity_poly.pdbx_seq_one_letter_code
_entity_poly.pdbx_strand_id
1 'polypeptide(L)'
;MKVAVLGALDKVTAKVSTITAPINKPVKFGSLVITVRYCDQHPPEETPESTAFLEIDEMKQGEDPVRRFNGWMFASSPAVSAMEDPIYDLWVVNCKN
;
A
#
# COMPACT_ATOMS: atom_id res chain seq x y z
N MET A 1 8.48 15.94 -3.28
CA MET A 1 7.59 15.55 -2.15
C MET A 1 7.48 14.04 -2.24
N LYS A 2 7.94 13.31 -1.22
CA LYS A 2 8.01 11.85 -1.27
C LYS A 2 6.61 11.23 -1.29
N VAL A 3 6.36 10.34 -2.25
CA VAL A 3 5.09 9.63 -2.47
C VAL A 3 5.36 8.14 -2.70
N ALA A 4 4.49 7.28 -2.20
CA ALA A 4 4.48 5.88 -2.59
C ALA A 4 3.56 5.68 -3.80
N VAL A 5 4.01 4.86 -4.74
CA VAL A 5 3.18 4.30 -5.79
C VAL A 5 2.82 2.89 -5.37
N LEU A 6 1.52 2.64 -5.21
CA LEU A 6 0.96 1.37 -4.78
C LEU A 6 0.14 0.77 -5.93
N GLY A 7 0.21 -0.55 -6.07
CA GLY A 7 -0.70 -1.33 -6.88
C GLY A 7 -1.82 -1.87 -6.01
N ALA A 8 -3.05 -1.81 -6.52
CA ALA A 8 -4.24 -2.28 -5.83
C ALA A 8 -5.09 -3.14 -6.77
N LEU A 9 -5.44 -4.35 -6.35
CA LEU A 9 -6.37 -5.23 -7.06
C LEU A 9 -7.64 -5.36 -6.24
N ASP A 10 -8.77 -5.05 -6.86
CA ASP A 10 -10.08 -5.47 -6.38
C ASP A 10 -10.37 -6.87 -6.95
N LYS A 11 -10.40 -7.89 -6.09
CA LYS A 11 -10.62 -9.30 -6.47
C LYS A 11 -12.06 -9.57 -6.89
N VAL A 12 -13.01 -8.75 -6.46
CA VAL A 12 -14.43 -8.88 -6.82
C VAL A 12 -14.64 -8.42 -8.25
N THR A 13 -14.02 -7.31 -8.64
CA THR A 13 -14.14 -6.75 -10.00
C THR A 13 -13.00 -7.15 -10.93
N ALA A 14 -11.98 -7.85 -10.43
CA ALA A 14 -10.72 -8.16 -11.10
C ALA A 14 -9.99 -6.91 -11.66
N LYS A 15 -10.20 -5.74 -11.05
CA LYS A 15 -9.66 -4.48 -11.53
C LYS A 15 -8.37 -4.12 -10.80
N VAL A 16 -7.29 -3.97 -11.56
CA VAL A 16 -6.02 -3.41 -11.07
C VAL A 16 -6.03 -1.88 -11.22
N SER A 17 -5.62 -1.18 -10.17
CA SER A 17 -5.50 0.27 -10.11
C SER A 17 -4.15 0.68 -9.53
N THR A 18 -3.67 1.86 -9.92
CA THR A 18 -2.45 2.45 -9.34
C THR A 18 -2.84 3.61 -8.45
N ILE A 19 -2.35 3.61 -7.21
CA ILE A 19 -2.62 4.64 -6.21
C ILE A 19 -1.33 5.40 -5.96
N THR A 20 -1.39 6.72 -6.07
CA THR A 20 -0.29 7.59 -5.62
C THR A 20 -0.63 8.09 -4.23
N ALA A 21 0.08 7.59 -3.21
CA ALA A 21 -0.16 7.89 -1.80
C ALA A 21 0.95 8.79 -1.25
N PRO A 22 0.63 10.05 -0.89
CA PRO A 22 1.58 10.92 -0.22
C PRO A 22 1.89 10.42 1.19
N ILE A 23 3.13 10.59 1.64
CA ILE A 23 3.52 10.22 3.01
C ILE A 23 2.70 11.03 4.03
N ASN A 24 2.24 10.35 5.07
CA ASN A 24 1.40 10.87 6.16
C ASN A 24 0.05 11.44 5.73
N LYS A 25 -0.43 11.13 4.51
CA LYS A 25 -1.77 11.48 4.07
C LYS A 25 -2.61 10.22 3.81
N PRO A 26 -3.82 10.13 4.40
CA PRO A 26 -4.70 9.01 4.12
C PRO A 26 -5.25 9.11 2.69
N VAL A 27 -5.25 7.99 1.97
CA VAL A 27 -5.84 7.84 0.64
C VAL A 27 -6.88 6.72 0.67
N LYS A 28 -8.01 6.92 0.00
CA LYS A 28 -9.10 5.94 -0.02
C LYS A 28 -9.05 5.09 -1.28
N PHE A 29 -9.33 3.79 -1.13
CA PHE A 29 -9.54 2.85 -2.22
C PHE A 29 -10.62 1.85 -1.84
N GLY A 30 -11.79 1.93 -2.46
CA GLY A 30 -12.96 1.15 -2.04
C GLY A 30 -13.32 1.46 -0.58
N SER A 31 -13.39 0.42 0.26
CA SER A 31 -13.57 0.53 1.72
C SER A 31 -12.26 0.74 2.49
N LEU A 32 -11.10 0.70 1.82
CA LEU A 32 -9.81 0.84 2.48
C LEU A 32 -9.37 2.30 2.61
N VAL A 33 -8.74 2.61 3.73
CA VAL A 33 -8.00 3.84 4.00
C VAL A 33 -6.54 3.47 4.18
N ILE A 34 -5.71 3.95 3.26
CA ILE A 34 -4.30 3.62 3.16
C ILE A 34 -3.49 4.83 3.60
N THR A 35 -2.61 4.63 4.58
CA THR A 35 -1.69 5.66 5.06
C THR A 35 -0.25 5.16 4.95
N VAL A 36 0.54 5.83 4.12
CA VAL A 36 1.98 5.56 4.01
C VAL A 36 2.70 6.37 5.08
N ARG A 37 3.41 5.70 6.01
CA ARG A 37 4.21 6.38 7.04
C ARG A 37 5.64 6.61 6.60
N TYR A 38 6.20 5.63 5.90
CA TYR A 38 7.54 5.67 5.36
C TYR A 38 7.53 5.09 3.95
N CYS A 39 8.34 5.65 3.07
CA CYS A 39 8.61 5.11 1.76
C CYS A 39 10.09 5.38 1.52
N ASP A 40 10.86 4.38 1.11
CA ASP A 40 12.26 4.53 0.77
C ASP A 40 12.63 3.70 -0.45
N GLN A 41 13.60 4.19 -1.22
CA GLN A 41 14.10 3.52 -2.41
C GLN A 41 15.62 3.47 -2.30
N HIS A 42 16.20 2.28 -2.46
CA HIS A 42 17.64 2.12 -2.47
C HIS A 42 18.28 2.91 -3.65
N PRO A 43 19.51 3.42 -3.46
CA PRO A 43 20.25 4.08 -4.52
C PRO A 43 20.51 3.13 -5.70
N PRO A 44 20.69 3.67 -6.92
CA PRO A 44 20.85 2.87 -8.13
C PRO A 44 22.13 2.02 -8.16
N GLU A 45 23.08 2.30 -7.27
CA GLU A 45 24.32 1.52 -7.09
C GLU A 45 24.10 0.20 -6.34
N GLU A 46 22.98 0.10 -5.61
CA GLU A 46 22.57 -1.09 -4.87
C GLU A 46 21.44 -1.83 -5.63
N THR A 47 21.10 -3.05 -5.18
CA THR A 47 19.96 -3.78 -5.73
C THR A 47 18.69 -2.93 -5.58
N PRO A 48 17.96 -2.63 -6.68
CA PRO A 48 16.77 -1.78 -6.62
C PRO A 48 15.70 -2.41 -5.73
N GLU A 49 15.51 -1.81 -4.55
CA GLU A 49 14.44 -2.17 -3.61
C GLU A 49 13.66 -0.91 -3.25
N SER A 50 12.34 -1.02 -3.18
CA SER A 50 11.48 0.03 -2.64
C SER A 50 10.70 -0.53 -1.48
N THR A 51 10.88 0.07 -0.30
CA THR A 51 10.27 -0.39 0.93
C THR A 51 9.35 0.70 1.46
N ALA A 52 8.11 0.35 1.81
CA ALA A 52 7.18 1.28 2.43
C ALA A 52 6.56 0.71 3.71
N PHE A 53 6.40 1.55 4.73
CA PHE A 53 5.61 1.22 5.90
C PHE A 53 4.19 1.72 5.70
N LEU A 54 3.23 0.79 5.70
CA LEU A 54 1.83 1.02 5.39
C LEU A 54 0.96 0.70 6.59
N GLU A 55 0.02 1.60 6.85
CA GLU A 55 -1.12 1.36 7.72
C GLU A 55 -2.38 1.33 6.84
N ILE A 56 -3.12 0.22 6.87
CA ILE A 56 -4.33 0.06 6.07
C ILE A 56 -5.48 -0.30 7.00
N ASP A 57 -6.47 0.59 7.04
CA ASP A 57 -7.69 0.44 7.81
C ASP A 57 -8.86 0.18 6.85
N GLU A 58 -9.72 -0.78 7.17
CA GLU A 58 -10.99 -0.97 6.47
C GLU A 58 -12.09 -0.19 7.19
N MET A 59 -12.80 0.65 6.44
CA MET A 59 -13.97 1.40 6.91
C MET A 59 -15.23 0.86 6.24
N LYS A 60 -16.07 0.18 7.02
CA LYS A 60 -17.41 -0.24 6.62
C LYS A 60 -18.46 0.70 7.19
N GLN A 61 -19.57 0.88 6.48
CA GLN A 61 -20.61 1.79 6.91
C GLN A 61 -21.29 1.27 8.18
N GLY A 62 -21.23 2.05 9.27
CA GLY A 62 -21.86 1.69 10.54
C GLY A 62 -21.05 0.74 11.43
N GLU A 63 -19.81 0.42 11.05
CA GLU A 63 -18.87 -0.36 11.85
C GLU A 63 -17.65 0.49 12.24
N ASP A 64 -16.98 0.12 13.32
CA ASP A 64 -15.71 0.73 13.71
C ASP A 64 -14.60 0.36 12.69
N PRO A 65 -13.64 1.26 12.42
CA PRO A 65 -12.52 0.96 11.54
C PRO A 65 -11.70 -0.23 12.03
N VAL A 66 -11.38 -1.17 11.13
CA VAL A 66 -10.58 -2.36 11.45
C VAL A 66 -9.22 -2.24 10.77
N ARG A 67 -8.14 -2.31 11.55
CA ARG A 67 -6.77 -2.38 11.01
C ARG A 67 -6.58 -3.71 10.28
N ARG A 68 -6.43 -3.66 8.95
CA ARG A 68 -6.19 -4.84 8.12
C ARG A 68 -4.71 -5.11 7.88
N PHE A 69 -3.90 -4.07 7.86
CA PHE A 69 -2.45 -4.20 7.68
C PHE A 69 -1.69 -3.10 8.44
N ASN A 70 -0.60 -3.47 9.08
CA ASN A 70 0.32 -2.55 9.75
C ASN A 70 1.74 -3.11 9.68
N GLY A 71 2.52 -2.66 8.69
CA GLY A 71 3.85 -3.24 8.51
C GLY A 71 4.63 -2.67 7.34
N TRP A 72 5.84 -3.21 7.19
CA TRP A 72 6.71 -2.95 6.05
C TRP A 72 6.30 -3.82 4.88
N MET A 73 6.37 -3.27 3.68
CA MET A 73 6.10 -3.95 2.44
C MET A 73 7.20 -3.65 1.42
N PHE A 74 7.65 -4.68 0.72
CA PHE A 74 8.79 -4.65 -0.20
C PHE A 74 8.33 -4.78 -1.64
N ALA A 75 8.77 -3.90 -2.51
CA ALA A 75 8.38 -3.89 -3.92
C ALA A 75 8.90 -5.12 -4.68
N SER A 76 10.10 -5.62 -4.34
CA SER A 76 10.64 -6.84 -4.97
C SER A 76 9.92 -8.11 -4.53
N SER A 77 9.40 -8.11 -3.30
CA SER A 77 8.84 -9.29 -2.66
C SER A 77 7.49 -8.98 -1.99
N PRO A 78 6.45 -8.60 -2.77
CA PRO A 78 5.14 -8.30 -2.20
C PRO A 78 4.58 -9.48 -1.41
N ALA A 79 4.75 -10.71 -1.90
CA ALA A 79 4.21 -11.92 -1.26
C ALA A 79 4.70 -12.17 0.18
N VAL A 80 5.84 -11.60 0.59
CA VAL A 80 6.39 -11.78 1.94
C VAL A 80 5.71 -10.84 2.95
N SER A 81 5.04 -9.80 2.47
CA SER A 81 4.57 -8.68 3.29
C SER A 81 3.28 -8.04 2.77
N ALA A 82 2.59 -8.70 1.85
CA ALA A 82 1.36 -8.22 1.26
C ALA A 82 0.24 -8.29 2.28
N MET A 83 -0.70 -7.34 2.19
CA MET A 83 -1.97 -7.47 2.86
C MET A 83 -2.77 -8.58 2.17
N GLU A 84 -2.92 -9.73 2.83
CA GLU A 84 -3.84 -10.78 2.40
C GLU A 84 -5.25 -10.46 2.92
N ASP A 85 -6.02 -9.74 2.11
CA ASP A 85 -7.44 -9.52 2.35
C ASP A 85 -8.30 -10.28 1.33
N PRO A 86 -9.47 -10.82 1.72
CA PRO A 86 -10.33 -11.56 0.80
C PRO A 86 -10.84 -10.73 -0.38
N ILE A 87 -10.90 -9.40 -0.25
CA ILE A 87 -11.48 -8.50 -1.27
C ILE A 87 -10.40 -7.75 -2.04
N TYR A 88 -9.34 -7.30 -1.35
CA TYR A 88 -8.31 -6.46 -1.97
C TYR A 88 -6.91 -7.06 -1.83
N ASP A 89 -6.07 -6.92 -2.86
CA ASP A 89 -4.61 -7.04 -2.72
C ASP A 89 -3.97 -5.66 -2.89
N LEU A 90 -3.04 -5.32 -2.01
CA LEU A 90 -2.26 -4.09 -2.07
C LEU A 90 -0.78 -4.42 -2.00
N TRP A 91 0.00 -3.81 -2.91
CA TRP A 91 1.45 -3.95 -2.95
C TRP A 91 2.16 -2.63 -3.23
N VAL A 92 3.40 -2.50 -2.76
CA VAL A 92 4.29 -1.39 -3.13
C VAL A 92 4.85 -1.62 -4.53
N VAL A 93 4.81 -0.59 -5.36
CA VAL A 93 5.42 -0.60 -6.70
C VAL A 93 6.70 0.21 -6.72
N ASN A 94 6.68 1.41 -6.14
CA ASN A 94 7.83 2.31 -6.14
C ASN A 94 7.67 3.43 -5.10
N CYS A 95 8.78 4.02 -4.65
CA CYS A 95 8.80 5.26 -3.89
C CYS A 95 9.38 6.38 -4.76
N LYS A 96 8.59 7.42 -5.05
CA LYS A 96 9.06 8.60 -5.80
C LYS A 96 9.35 9.75 -4.85
N ASN A 97 10.38 10.53 -5.11
CA ASN A 97 10.75 11.71 -4.32
C ASN A 97 10.36 13.02 -4.99
#